data_AF-A0A9E5R4J3-F1
#
_entry.id   AF-A0A9E5R4J3-F1
#
_cell.length_a   1.000
_cell.length_b   1.000
_cell.length_c   1.000
_cell.angle_alpha   90.00
_cell.angle_beta   90.00
_cell.angle_gamma   90.00
#
_symmetry.space_group_name_H-M   'P 1'
#
loop_
_entity.id
_entity.type
_entity.pdbx_description
1 polymer ?
#
loop_
_entity_poly.entity_id
_entity_poly.type
_entity_poly.pdbx_seq_one_letter_code
_entity_poly.pdbx_strand_id
1 'polypeptide(L)'
;MTSDSEIRALMQEFRQRRIPCDALYFDIDYMEGYRPFTWDPERFSDLPQLLQEMQRKGFRSVAILDPALKVDANYAAYQDGKAQGVFLSYPDGTPFEAAVWAGASRLPDFSAQPVRDWWAEKVAALLARAPFDGLWNDMNEPTVFAGHGPGNPPDYLMHAGDGNPLSHVAGGHNTYGLQMMRATRAGLERAYPQKRPYTLTRAGYAGVQRYGSTWTGDNLATWDHLRLAISMTMHSGLSGMPFTGPDLGGHGGAPDGEQFARWMQLGSMMPYFRNHTVKGTPAQEPWQFGPQIEAIARRYIELRYRLLPYFYSVMAMAHQTGAPFLRPAFFEDRSDPELRNQDDAFFIGDSLFVAPVLEPGATERTVYLPRGAWYDFWANRLIDGARHITVPAPLEAMPMFVRAGRVLPMFPVQQFVGEDAGRELTLRLYAGPGETTVYEDAGEGLGYQQGDYRFSYFTARFFPNGQYGVDWRTAGAFKPTYQSVRVEILGIPMEPGEITVDRNPAPLWFYENSVVEVVTPPFKELRITRRSYDSSLSAETVVRRPPR
;
A
#
# COMPACT_ATOMS: atom_id res chain seq x y z
N MET A 1 -19.74 13.22 12.04
CA MET A 1 -18.87 12.75 13.14
C MET A 1 -19.16 11.29 13.26
N THR A 2 -18.15 10.44 13.07
CA THR A 2 -18.31 9.01 12.78
C THR A 2 -19.08 8.25 13.87
N SER A 3 -19.90 7.29 13.45
CA SER A 3 -20.75 6.42 14.27
C SER A 3 -20.82 5.01 13.67
N ASP A 4 -21.37 4.05 14.41
CA ASP A 4 -21.58 2.69 13.92
C ASP A 4 -22.45 2.63 12.66
N SER A 5 -23.50 3.46 12.59
CA SER A 5 -24.40 3.57 11.46
C SER A 5 -23.71 4.10 10.19
N GLU A 6 -22.83 5.09 10.33
CA GLU A 6 -22.04 5.64 9.22
C GLU A 6 -21.04 4.59 8.70
N ILE A 7 -20.36 3.84 9.59
CA ILE A 7 -19.47 2.75 9.17
C ILE A 7 -20.25 1.66 8.42
N ARG A 8 -21.44 1.27 8.88
CA ARG A 8 -22.29 0.30 8.18
C ARG A 8 -22.74 0.81 6.82
N ALA A 9 -23.12 2.08 6.73
CA ALA A 9 -23.49 2.72 5.46
C ALA A 9 -22.30 2.73 4.48
N LEU A 10 -21.10 3.11 4.93
CA LEU A 10 -19.89 3.07 4.10
C LEU A 10 -19.59 1.67 3.58
N MET A 11 -19.62 0.65 4.44
CA MET A 11 -19.44 -0.75 4.02
C MET A 11 -20.45 -1.15 2.95
N GLN A 12 -21.71 -0.75 3.12
CA GLN A 12 -22.78 -1.04 2.17
C GLN A 12 -22.53 -0.34 0.83
N GLU A 13 -22.19 0.95 0.82
CA GLU A 13 -21.92 1.72 -0.39
C GLU A 13 -20.77 1.11 -1.20
N PHE A 14 -19.64 0.76 -0.57
CA PHE A 14 -18.52 0.11 -1.27
C PHE A 14 -18.94 -1.19 -1.96
N ARG A 15 -19.70 -2.03 -1.26
CA ARG A 15 -20.15 -3.33 -1.81
C ARG A 15 -21.21 -3.15 -2.91
N GLN A 16 -22.17 -2.23 -2.73
CA GLN A 16 -23.21 -1.96 -3.72
C GLN A 16 -22.63 -1.37 -5.02
N ARG A 17 -21.67 -0.45 -4.89
CA ARG A 17 -21.02 0.21 -6.03
C ARG A 17 -19.92 -0.63 -6.67
N ARG A 18 -19.64 -1.81 -6.11
CA ARG A 18 -18.55 -2.70 -6.53
C ARG A 18 -17.20 -1.98 -6.61
N ILE A 19 -16.89 -1.19 -5.57
CA ILE A 19 -15.60 -0.52 -5.43
C ILE A 19 -14.81 -1.32 -4.38
N PRO A 20 -13.68 -1.95 -4.76
CA PRO A 20 -12.90 -2.74 -3.82
C PRO A 20 -12.43 -1.92 -2.61
N CYS A 21 -12.59 -2.48 -1.41
CA CYS A 21 -12.15 -1.86 -0.16
C CYS A 21 -11.89 -2.94 0.91
N ASP A 22 -10.66 -2.94 1.44
CA ASP A 22 -10.16 -3.88 2.43
C ASP A 22 -10.24 -3.35 3.85
N ALA A 23 -10.18 -2.04 4.09
CA ALA A 23 -10.03 -1.48 5.43
C ALA A 23 -10.80 -0.18 5.62
N LEU A 24 -11.43 -0.03 6.78
CA LEU A 24 -11.99 1.23 7.26
C LEU A 24 -11.24 1.67 8.52
N TYR A 25 -11.02 2.98 8.60
CA TYR A 25 -10.24 3.61 9.66
C TYR A 25 -11.17 4.32 10.65
N PHE A 26 -10.81 4.26 11.92
CA PHE A 26 -11.51 4.93 13.01
C PHE A 26 -10.61 6.04 13.54
N ASP A 27 -10.98 7.28 13.26
CA ASP A 27 -10.36 8.48 13.84
C ASP A 27 -10.89 8.74 15.27
N ILE A 28 -10.36 9.73 15.98
CA ILE A 28 -10.56 9.99 17.42
C ILE A 28 -12.02 10.13 17.84
N ASP A 29 -12.94 10.39 16.89
CA ASP A 29 -14.40 10.40 17.13
C ASP A 29 -14.92 9.06 17.69
N TYR A 30 -14.19 7.94 17.54
CA TYR A 30 -14.58 6.66 18.15
C TYR A 30 -14.37 6.62 19.66
N MET A 31 -13.45 7.44 20.20
CA MET A 31 -13.08 7.44 21.61
C MET A 31 -14.04 8.25 22.46
N GLU A 32 -14.26 7.83 23.70
CA GLU A 32 -15.10 8.58 24.64
C GLU A 32 -14.34 9.83 25.13
N GLY A 33 -14.73 11.00 24.65
CA GLY A 33 -14.07 12.27 24.98
C GLY A 33 -12.60 12.31 24.56
N TYR A 34 -12.26 11.64 23.45
CA TYR A 34 -10.90 11.54 22.89
C TYR A 34 -9.90 10.85 23.82
N ARG A 35 -10.37 10.02 24.76
CA ARG A 35 -9.52 9.30 25.71
C ARG A 35 -9.02 7.98 25.08
N PRO A 36 -7.70 7.75 24.99
CA PRO A 36 -7.16 6.47 24.53
C PRO A 36 -7.76 5.26 25.27
N PHE A 37 -7.76 4.08 24.63
CA PHE A 37 -8.28 2.84 25.23
C PHE A 37 -9.78 2.83 25.62
N THR A 38 -10.55 3.83 25.18
CA THR A 38 -12.01 3.91 25.36
C THR A 38 -12.73 3.94 24.02
N TRP A 39 -14.05 3.79 24.05
CA TRP A 39 -14.92 4.12 22.91
C TRP A 39 -16.20 4.77 23.40
N ASP A 40 -16.75 5.67 22.60
CA ASP A 40 -17.98 6.40 22.90
C ASP A 40 -19.20 5.46 22.76
N PRO A 41 -19.97 5.21 23.84
CA PRO A 41 -21.08 4.27 23.82
C PRO A 41 -22.34 4.82 23.11
N GLU A 42 -22.45 6.14 22.89
CA GLU A 42 -23.56 6.72 22.14
C GLU A 42 -23.33 6.56 20.63
N ARG A 43 -22.08 6.72 20.19
CA ARG A 43 -21.68 6.54 18.78
C ARG A 43 -21.44 5.09 18.40
N PHE A 44 -20.95 4.29 19.35
CA PHE A 44 -20.55 2.90 19.17
C PHE A 44 -21.08 2.05 20.32
N SER A 45 -22.40 1.85 20.35
CA SER A 45 -23.08 1.10 21.41
C SER A 45 -22.59 -0.35 21.55
N ASP A 46 -22.20 -0.99 20.44
CA ASP A 46 -21.58 -2.31 20.40
C ASP A 46 -20.46 -2.35 19.35
N LEU A 47 -19.36 -1.66 19.67
CA LEU A 47 -18.15 -1.66 18.83
C LEU A 47 -17.64 -3.08 18.52
N PRO A 48 -17.54 -4.03 19.48
CA PRO A 48 -17.07 -5.38 19.18
C PRO A 48 -17.93 -6.10 18.13
N GLN A 49 -19.26 -5.97 18.20
CA GLN A 49 -20.15 -6.52 17.18
C GLN A 49 -19.96 -5.86 15.82
N LEU A 50 -19.76 -4.54 15.76
CA LEU A 50 -19.43 -3.83 14.52
C LEU A 50 -18.16 -4.39 13.88
N LEU A 51 -17.08 -4.57 14.64
CA LEU A 51 -15.81 -5.09 14.14
C LEU A 51 -15.94 -6.53 13.61
N GLN A 52 -16.73 -7.38 14.28
CA GLN A 52 -17.03 -8.72 13.78
C GLN A 52 -17.89 -8.70 12.51
N GLU A 53 -18.81 -7.74 12.36
CA GLU A 53 -19.56 -7.56 11.11
C GLU A 53 -18.63 -7.12 9.97
N MET A 54 -17.73 -6.17 10.23
CA MET A 54 -16.73 -5.72 9.26
C MET A 54 -15.92 -6.91 8.72
N GLN A 55 -15.37 -7.73 9.61
CA GLN A 55 -14.59 -8.91 9.23
C GLN A 55 -15.39 -9.89 8.36
N ARG A 56 -16.65 -10.18 8.73
CA ARG A 56 -17.54 -11.05 7.94
C ARG A 56 -17.84 -10.49 6.55
N LYS A 57 -17.82 -9.16 6.39
CA LYS A 57 -18.01 -8.47 5.11
C LYS A 57 -16.71 -8.22 4.34
N GLY A 58 -15.59 -8.77 4.81
CA GLY A 58 -14.28 -8.63 4.17
C GLY A 58 -13.62 -7.28 4.41
N PHE A 59 -13.97 -6.58 5.50
CA PHE A 59 -13.30 -5.34 5.92
C PHE A 59 -12.44 -5.59 7.16
N ARG A 60 -11.24 -5.03 7.13
CA ARG A 60 -10.32 -4.87 8.26
C ARG A 60 -10.57 -3.53 8.93
N SER A 61 -10.18 -3.45 10.19
CA SER A 61 -10.42 -2.28 11.03
C SER A 61 -9.10 -1.72 11.59
N VAL A 62 -8.87 -0.43 11.40
CA VAL A 62 -7.68 0.26 11.91
C VAL A 62 -8.10 1.44 12.77
N ALA A 63 -7.67 1.49 14.03
CA ALA A 63 -8.03 2.58 14.95
C ALA A 63 -6.85 3.48 15.26
N ILE A 64 -7.10 4.79 15.29
CA ILE A 64 -6.13 5.77 15.79
C ILE A 64 -5.87 5.55 17.29
N LEU A 65 -4.68 5.88 17.77
CA LEU A 65 -4.30 5.81 19.16
C LEU A 65 -3.26 6.89 19.48
N ASP A 66 -3.70 7.95 20.14
CA ASP A 66 -2.83 9.05 20.57
C ASP A 66 -2.09 8.70 21.87
N PRO A 67 -0.89 9.28 22.12
CA PRO A 67 -0.10 8.97 23.32
C PRO A 67 -0.66 9.59 24.60
N ALA A 68 -1.37 10.72 24.50
CA ALA A 68 -1.70 11.56 25.64
C ALA A 68 -2.92 11.04 26.43
N LEU A 69 -2.78 10.92 27.76
CA LEU A 69 -3.85 10.49 28.65
C LEU A 69 -4.46 11.68 29.38
N LYS A 70 -5.75 11.92 29.16
CA LYS A 70 -6.51 12.98 29.83
C LYS A 70 -6.34 12.93 31.34
N VAL A 71 -6.11 14.08 31.97
CA VAL A 71 -6.12 14.24 33.43
C VAL A 71 -7.57 14.16 33.90
N ASP A 72 -7.95 12.99 34.42
CA ASP A 72 -9.33 12.72 34.85
C ASP A 72 -9.36 11.66 35.97
N ALA A 73 -9.98 11.99 37.11
CA ALA A 73 -10.11 11.10 38.26
C ALA A 73 -10.90 9.82 37.94
N ASN A 74 -11.82 9.88 36.97
CA ASN A 74 -12.69 8.79 36.59
C ASN A 74 -12.16 7.98 35.39
N TYR A 75 -10.95 8.29 34.91
CA TYR A 75 -10.34 7.62 33.76
C TYR A 75 -9.32 6.57 34.20
N ALA A 76 -9.69 5.29 34.10
CA ALA A 76 -8.91 4.16 34.63
C ALA A 76 -7.48 4.08 34.08
N ALA A 77 -7.27 4.29 32.78
CA ALA A 77 -5.93 4.24 32.19
C ALA A 77 -5.02 5.36 32.70
N TYR A 78 -5.57 6.56 32.95
CA TYR A 78 -4.81 7.65 33.56
C TYR A 78 -4.48 7.35 35.04
N GLN A 79 -5.44 6.86 35.83
CA GLN A 79 -5.19 6.52 37.23
C GLN A 79 -4.13 5.43 37.38
N ASP A 80 -4.19 4.41 36.54
CA ASP A 80 -3.18 3.35 36.53
C ASP A 80 -1.80 3.87 36.09
N GLY A 81 -1.73 4.66 35.01
CA GLY A 81 -0.47 5.29 34.59
C GLY A 81 0.13 6.20 35.68
N LYS A 82 -0.72 6.92 36.42
CA LYS A 82 -0.30 7.74 37.56
C LYS A 82 0.24 6.88 38.71
N ALA A 83 -0.44 5.79 39.05
CA ALA A 83 -0.01 4.88 40.11
C ALA A 83 1.33 4.19 39.79
N GLN A 84 1.56 3.89 38.51
CA GLN A 84 2.77 3.25 38.00
C GLN A 84 3.91 4.25 37.68
N GLY A 85 3.66 5.56 37.78
CA GLY A 85 4.67 6.59 37.53
C GLY A 85 5.16 6.65 36.08
N VAL A 86 4.26 6.45 35.10
CA VAL A 86 4.67 6.28 33.68
C VAL A 86 4.87 7.58 32.90
N PHE A 87 4.59 8.74 33.49
CA PHE A 87 4.50 10.01 32.77
C PHE A 87 5.81 10.80 32.78
N LEU A 88 6.02 11.60 31.73
CA LEU A 88 7.09 12.58 31.68
C LEU A 88 6.97 13.62 32.80
N SER A 89 8.11 14.04 33.32
CA SER A 89 8.20 15.02 34.41
C SER A 89 9.29 16.04 34.17
N TYR A 90 9.15 17.20 34.81
CA TYR A 90 10.18 18.20 34.93
C TYR A 90 11.36 17.70 35.79
N PRO A 91 12.53 18.37 35.76
CA PRO A 91 13.71 17.98 36.55
C PRO A 91 13.48 17.92 38.07
N ASP A 92 12.51 18.68 38.59
CA ASP A 92 12.12 18.68 40.00
C ASP A 92 11.15 17.53 40.37
N GLY A 93 10.79 16.69 39.40
CA GLY A 93 9.83 15.59 39.55
C GLY A 93 8.37 16.00 39.36
N THR A 94 8.07 17.29 39.12
CA THR A 94 6.71 17.75 38.85
C THR A 94 6.22 17.12 37.53
N PRO A 95 5.04 16.46 37.51
CA PRO A 95 4.51 15.88 36.26
C PRO A 95 4.31 16.96 35.18
N PHE A 96 4.61 16.64 33.92
CA PHE A 96 4.38 17.53 32.78
C PHE A 96 2.97 17.41 32.22
N GLU A 97 2.31 18.53 31.93
CA GLU A 97 0.95 18.57 31.38
C GLU A 97 0.96 19.10 29.96
N ALA A 98 0.28 18.40 29.06
CA ALA A 98 0.11 18.74 27.65
C ALA A 98 -1.36 19.00 27.35
N ALA A 99 -1.66 20.07 26.60
CA ALA A 99 -2.98 20.29 26.04
C ALA A 99 -3.06 19.70 24.63
N VAL A 100 -4.00 18.77 24.42
CA VAL A 100 -4.25 18.07 23.14
C VAL A 100 -5.76 17.88 22.91
N TRP A 101 -6.17 16.94 22.05
CA TRP A 101 -7.58 16.66 21.74
C TRP A 101 -8.47 16.42 22.96
N ALA A 102 -8.01 15.62 23.92
CA ALA A 102 -8.73 15.36 25.16
C ALA A 102 -8.66 16.53 26.19
N GLY A 103 -8.00 17.65 25.84
CA GLY A 103 -7.68 18.74 26.76
C GLY A 103 -6.42 18.46 27.59
N ALA A 104 -6.41 18.91 28.84
CA ALA A 104 -5.30 18.70 29.78
C ALA A 104 -4.99 17.20 29.95
N SER A 105 -3.77 16.81 29.60
CA SER A 105 -3.34 15.41 29.48
C SER A 105 -1.90 15.22 29.94
N ARG A 106 -1.49 13.98 30.20
CA ARG A 106 -0.11 13.58 30.52
C ARG A 106 0.44 12.66 29.43
N LEU A 107 1.71 12.83 29.10
CA LEU A 107 2.41 12.03 28.10
C LEU A 107 3.20 10.91 28.78
N PRO A 108 2.98 9.63 28.42
CA PRO A 108 3.83 8.53 28.88
C PRO A 108 5.27 8.70 28.42
N ASP A 109 6.24 8.36 29.27
CA ASP A 109 7.66 8.34 28.91
C ASP A 109 8.05 7.01 28.27
N PHE A 110 7.81 6.88 26.96
CA PHE A 110 8.16 5.67 26.22
C PHE A 110 9.67 5.37 26.17
N SER A 111 10.54 6.28 26.63
CA SER A 111 11.97 6.00 26.74
C SER A 111 12.29 4.93 27.81
N ALA A 112 11.37 4.66 28.73
CA ALA A 112 11.48 3.61 29.75
C ALA A 112 10.82 2.29 29.31
N GLN A 113 11.55 1.18 29.42
CA GLN A 113 11.06 -0.17 29.13
C GLN A 113 9.80 -0.53 29.95
N PRO A 114 9.72 -0.26 31.28
CA PRO A 114 8.49 -0.49 32.04
C PRO A 114 7.27 0.25 31.48
N VAL A 115 7.45 1.47 30.96
CA VAL A 115 6.35 2.25 30.35
C VAL A 115 5.93 1.67 29.01
N ARG A 116 6.89 1.18 28.21
CA ARG A 116 6.56 0.46 26.96
C ARG A 116 5.82 -0.85 27.23
N ASP A 117 6.21 -1.58 28.27
CA ASP A 117 5.52 -2.82 28.68
C ASP A 117 4.11 -2.56 29.20
N TRP A 118 3.95 -1.50 29.99
CA TRP A 118 2.66 -1.00 30.47
C TRP A 118 1.75 -0.61 29.30
N TRP A 119 2.26 0.16 28.34
CA TRP A 119 1.50 0.53 27.15
C TRP A 119 1.09 -0.68 26.31
N ALA A 120 2.00 -1.62 26.10
CA ALA A 120 1.71 -2.87 25.40
C ALA A 120 0.61 -3.69 26.10
N GLU A 121 0.56 -3.69 27.43
CA GLU A 121 -0.54 -4.29 28.20
C GLU A 121 -1.88 -3.57 27.95
N LYS A 122 -1.90 -2.23 27.98
CA LYS A 122 -3.12 -1.45 27.69
C LYS A 122 -3.63 -1.67 26.27
N VAL A 123 -2.72 -1.71 25.30
CA VAL A 123 -3.04 -2.05 23.91
C VAL A 123 -3.64 -3.46 23.82
N ALA A 124 -3.02 -4.47 24.45
CA ALA A 124 -3.55 -5.83 24.42
C ALA A 124 -4.94 -5.93 25.10
N ALA A 125 -5.15 -5.21 26.21
CA ALA A 125 -6.43 -5.15 26.90
C ALA A 125 -7.53 -4.45 26.06
N LEU A 126 -7.18 -3.40 25.32
CA LEU A 126 -8.09 -2.76 24.35
C LEU A 126 -8.49 -3.77 23.27
N LEU A 127 -7.52 -4.45 22.65
CA LEU A 127 -7.76 -5.39 21.56
C LEU A 127 -8.55 -6.63 22.00
N ALA A 128 -8.41 -7.06 23.25
CA ALA A 128 -9.22 -8.12 23.83
C ALA A 128 -10.72 -7.75 23.93
N ARG A 129 -11.02 -6.45 24.11
CA ARG A 129 -12.39 -5.93 24.20
C ARG A 129 -12.93 -5.52 22.83
N ALA A 130 -12.13 -4.86 22.01
CA ALA A 130 -12.47 -4.34 20.69
C ALA A 130 -11.40 -4.82 19.69
N PRO A 131 -11.66 -5.92 18.96
CA PRO A 131 -10.62 -6.63 18.21
C PRO A 131 -10.29 -5.94 16.87
N PHE A 132 -9.72 -4.74 16.94
CA PHE A 132 -9.18 -4.04 15.77
C PHE A 132 -8.07 -4.86 15.11
N ASP A 133 -7.96 -4.79 13.78
CA ASP A 133 -6.94 -5.52 13.01
C ASP A 133 -5.58 -4.79 12.97
N GLY A 134 -5.57 -3.48 13.21
CA GLY A 134 -4.35 -2.67 13.28
C GLY A 134 -4.53 -1.37 14.04
N LEU A 135 -3.41 -0.68 14.34
CA LEU A 135 -3.40 0.56 15.11
C LEU A 135 -2.62 1.67 14.41
N TRP A 136 -3.12 2.88 14.52
CA TRP A 136 -2.54 4.09 13.94
C TRP A 136 -2.12 5.03 15.07
N ASN A 137 -0.82 5.13 15.35
CA ASN A 137 -0.29 6.08 16.31
C ASN A 137 -0.14 7.45 15.66
N ASP A 138 -0.90 8.40 16.13
CA ASP A 138 -0.82 9.80 15.72
C ASP A 138 -0.36 10.68 16.88
N MET A 139 -0.12 11.96 16.61
CA MET A 139 0.19 12.98 17.62
C MET A 139 1.48 12.70 18.42
N ASN A 140 2.34 11.84 17.89
CA ASN A 140 3.44 11.21 18.62
C ASN A 140 4.84 11.77 18.31
N GLU A 141 4.92 13.03 17.87
CA GLU A 141 6.17 13.80 17.79
C GLU A 141 6.90 13.94 19.14
N PRO A 142 6.25 14.22 20.30
CA PRO A 142 4.83 14.36 20.63
C PRO A 142 4.25 15.77 20.47
N THR A 143 3.06 15.86 19.91
CA THR A 143 2.36 17.14 19.69
C THR A 143 1.79 17.72 20.99
N VAL A 144 1.92 19.04 21.15
CA VAL A 144 1.21 19.83 22.17
C VAL A 144 0.58 21.03 21.49
N PHE A 145 -0.69 21.35 21.77
CA PHE A 145 -1.35 22.48 21.11
C PHE A 145 -0.80 23.83 21.59
N ALA A 146 -0.47 24.71 20.63
CA ALA A 146 0.13 26.03 20.87
C ALA A 146 -0.76 26.97 21.72
N GLY A 147 -2.05 26.69 21.86
CA GLY A 147 -2.94 27.45 22.75
C GLY A 147 -2.57 27.40 24.24
N HIS A 148 -1.62 26.55 24.64
CA HIS A 148 -1.16 26.37 26.03
C HIS A 148 0.38 26.44 26.17
N GLY A 149 1.11 26.99 25.19
CA GLY A 149 2.58 27.08 25.21
C GLY A 149 3.22 27.22 23.82
N PRO A 150 4.52 26.90 23.64
CA PRO A 150 5.22 27.05 22.36
C PRO A 150 4.80 26.03 21.28
N GLY A 151 3.78 25.20 21.53
CA GLY A 151 3.34 24.14 20.62
C GLY A 151 4.22 22.88 20.64
N ASN A 152 5.10 22.75 21.63
CA ASN A 152 5.99 21.60 21.85
C ASN A 152 6.22 21.38 23.35
N PRO A 153 6.59 20.16 23.78
CA PRO A 153 7.07 19.94 25.13
C PRO A 153 8.35 20.75 25.41
N PRO A 154 8.58 21.21 26.66
CA PRO A 154 9.78 21.97 27.02
C PRO A 154 11.09 21.17 26.81
N ASP A 155 12.14 21.87 26.37
CA ASP A 155 13.44 21.25 26.05
C ASP A 155 14.06 20.44 27.20
N TYR A 156 13.85 20.92 28.43
CA TYR A 156 14.40 20.35 29.66
C TYR A 156 13.47 19.33 30.34
N LEU A 157 12.40 18.91 29.66
CA LEU A 157 11.57 17.80 30.11
C LEU A 157 12.42 16.51 30.18
N MET A 158 12.28 15.74 31.25
CA MET A 158 13.15 14.60 31.52
C MET A 158 12.57 13.29 30.98
N HIS A 159 13.44 12.48 30.38
CA HIS A 159 13.20 11.12 29.95
C HIS A 159 14.10 10.16 30.72
N ALA A 160 13.57 9.02 31.13
CA ALA A 160 14.30 8.01 31.89
C ALA A 160 15.39 7.30 31.08
N GLY A 161 15.20 7.14 29.76
CA GLY A 161 16.23 6.63 28.83
C GLY A 161 16.78 5.24 29.16
N ASP A 162 15.92 4.32 29.62
CA ASP A 162 16.31 2.96 30.04
C ASP A 162 17.51 2.93 31.03
N GLY A 163 17.52 3.86 31.98
CA GLY A 163 18.59 3.99 32.98
C GLY A 163 19.71 4.96 32.58
N ASN A 164 19.61 5.60 31.42
CA ASN A 164 20.45 6.71 31.00
C ASN A 164 19.58 7.96 30.80
N PRO A 165 19.24 8.69 31.88
CA PRO A 165 18.34 9.83 31.79
C PRO A 165 18.86 10.89 30.83
N LEU A 166 17.95 11.48 30.07
CA LEU A 166 18.24 12.52 29.10
C LEU A 166 17.12 13.56 29.09
N SER A 167 17.42 14.76 28.63
CA SER A 167 16.39 15.75 28.37
C SER A 167 15.67 15.46 27.06
N HIS A 168 14.54 16.13 26.86
CA HIS A 168 13.76 16.07 25.63
C HIS A 168 14.62 16.41 24.40
N VAL A 169 15.40 17.50 24.45
CA VAL A 169 16.29 17.89 23.34
C VAL A 169 17.52 17.01 23.17
N ALA A 170 17.94 16.28 24.22
CA ALA A 170 19.12 15.41 24.15
C ALA A 170 18.84 14.04 23.49
N GLY A 171 17.64 13.85 22.92
CA GLY A 171 17.26 12.62 22.20
C GLY A 171 15.87 12.08 22.55
N GLY A 172 15.25 12.56 23.63
CA GLY A 172 13.93 12.12 24.05
C GLY A 172 12.82 12.49 23.07
N HIS A 173 12.92 13.67 22.45
CA HIS A 173 11.97 14.18 21.45
C HIS A 173 11.94 13.29 20.21
N ASN A 174 13.04 13.23 19.45
CA ASN A 174 13.10 12.52 18.18
C ASN A 174 12.82 11.01 18.32
N THR A 175 13.08 10.40 19.48
CA THR A 175 12.84 8.96 19.69
C THR A 175 11.45 8.64 20.28
N TYR A 176 10.64 9.64 20.63
CA TYR A 176 9.34 9.44 21.27
C TYR A 176 8.41 8.56 20.43
N GLY A 177 8.15 8.97 19.18
CA GLY A 177 7.30 8.22 18.24
C GLY A 177 7.81 6.81 17.95
N LEU A 178 9.14 6.65 17.81
CA LEU A 178 9.78 5.34 17.65
C LEU A 178 9.46 4.41 18.84
N GLN A 179 9.61 4.89 20.07
CA GLN A 179 9.40 4.06 21.25
C GLN A 179 7.91 3.78 21.50
N MET A 180 7.02 4.73 21.22
CA MET A 180 5.57 4.49 21.24
C MET A 180 5.18 3.42 20.22
N MET A 181 5.74 3.49 19.01
CA MET A 181 5.47 2.53 17.94
C MET A 181 5.96 1.12 18.32
N ARG A 182 7.17 1.03 18.92
CA ARG A 182 7.70 -0.23 19.48
C ARG A 182 6.78 -0.81 20.55
N ALA A 183 6.27 0.00 21.47
CA ALA A 183 5.35 -0.44 22.52
C ALA A 183 4.00 -0.90 21.96
N THR A 184 3.46 -0.15 20.99
CA THR A 184 2.16 -0.47 20.37
C THR A 184 2.21 -1.76 19.59
N ARG A 185 3.28 -1.97 18.80
CA ARG A 185 3.51 -3.24 18.11
C ARG A 185 3.59 -4.41 19.10
N ALA A 186 4.32 -4.25 20.21
CA ALA A 186 4.40 -5.30 21.22
C ALA A 186 3.03 -5.65 21.81
N GLY A 187 2.13 -4.66 21.97
CA GLY A 187 0.75 -4.90 22.39
C GLY A 187 -0.07 -5.69 21.37
N LEU A 188 0.05 -5.37 20.07
CA LEU A 188 -0.56 -6.14 18.98
C LEU A 188 -0.04 -7.57 18.92
N GLU A 189 1.27 -7.78 19.06
CA GLU A 189 1.89 -9.11 19.08
C GLU A 189 1.46 -9.94 20.30
N ARG A 190 1.23 -9.30 21.46
CA ARG A 190 0.64 -9.95 22.64
C ARG A 190 -0.82 -10.36 22.40
N ALA A 191 -1.62 -9.49 21.78
CA ALA A 191 -3.02 -9.76 21.51
C ALA A 191 -3.22 -10.82 20.42
N TYR A 192 -2.40 -10.77 19.35
CA TYR A 192 -2.53 -11.61 18.17
C TYR A 192 -1.19 -12.27 17.79
N PRO A 193 -0.70 -13.23 18.60
CA PRO A 193 0.63 -13.83 18.41
C PRO A 193 0.80 -14.59 17.10
N GLN A 194 -0.29 -14.91 16.41
CA GLN A 194 -0.29 -15.63 15.13
C GLN A 194 -0.51 -14.71 13.92
N LYS A 195 -0.70 -13.40 14.11
CA LYS A 195 -0.93 -12.43 13.03
C LYS A 195 0.31 -11.56 12.81
N ARG A 196 0.43 -10.99 11.60
CA ARG A 196 1.38 -9.91 11.35
C ARG A 196 0.79 -8.62 11.91
N PRO A 197 1.51 -7.87 12.76
CA PRO A 197 1.00 -6.61 13.26
C PRO A 197 0.99 -5.56 12.14
N TYR A 198 -0.15 -4.89 11.97
CA TYR A 198 -0.25 -3.68 11.15
C TYR A 198 -0.27 -2.45 12.07
N THR A 199 0.74 -1.61 11.93
CA THR A 199 0.86 -0.35 12.64
C THR A 199 1.25 0.78 11.71
N LEU A 200 0.67 1.96 11.95
CA LEU A 200 0.93 3.19 11.23
C LEU A 200 1.40 4.26 12.24
N THR A 201 2.45 5.02 11.95
CA THR A 201 2.98 6.08 12.83
C THR A 201 3.11 7.40 12.09
N ARG A 202 2.85 8.53 12.76
CA ARG A 202 3.19 9.85 12.21
C ARG A 202 4.68 10.10 12.38
N ALA A 203 5.12 10.16 13.63
CA ALA A 203 6.49 10.42 13.98
C ALA A 203 7.30 9.13 14.14
N GLY A 204 8.58 9.21 13.87
CA GLY A 204 9.53 8.12 14.02
C GLY A 204 10.97 8.60 13.89
N TYR A 205 11.91 7.70 14.18
CA TYR A 205 13.34 7.92 14.00
C TYR A 205 13.96 6.74 13.25
N ALA A 206 15.24 6.82 12.92
CA ALA A 206 15.98 5.69 12.35
C ALA A 206 15.77 4.42 13.20
N GLY A 207 15.24 3.37 12.58
CA GLY A 207 14.85 2.12 13.23
C GLY A 207 13.33 1.89 13.32
N VAL A 208 12.50 2.92 13.09
CA VAL A 208 11.03 2.81 13.17
C VAL A 208 10.45 1.85 12.12
N GLN A 209 11.12 1.67 10.98
CA GLN A 209 10.74 0.73 9.92
C GLN A 209 10.67 -0.73 10.37
N ARG A 210 11.33 -1.07 11.50
CA ARG A 210 11.23 -2.40 12.10
C ARG A 210 9.88 -2.62 12.78
N TYR A 211 9.24 -1.54 13.22
CA TYR A 211 8.08 -1.58 14.10
C TYR A 211 6.78 -1.17 13.42
N GLY A 212 6.81 -0.32 12.40
CA GLY A 212 5.59 0.11 11.72
C GLY A 212 5.83 0.79 10.38
N SER A 213 4.72 1.17 9.77
CA SER A 213 4.64 1.95 8.54
C SER A 213 4.37 3.42 8.85
N THR A 214 4.38 4.29 7.84
CA THR A 214 4.06 5.72 8.01
C THR A 214 3.21 6.24 6.86
N TRP A 215 2.71 7.47 6.99
CA TRP A 215 2.09 8.23 5.91
C TRP A 215 2.70 9.63 5.90
N THR A 216 2.49 10.40 4.84
CA THR A 216 3.18 11.69 4.66
C THR A 216 2.61 12.84 5.49
N GLY A 217 1.67 12.59 6.40
CA GLY A 217 1.01 13.59 7.23
C GLY A 217 -0.10 14.36 6.51
N ASP A 218 -0.51 15.47 7.12
CA ASP A 218 -1.70 16.24 6.80
C ASP A 218 -1.52 17.10 5.53
N ASN A 219 -1.50 16.44 4.36
CA ASN A 219 -1.37 17.12 3.08
C ASN A 219 -2.64 17.91 2.69
N LEU A 220 -2.50 18.91 1.83
CA LEU A 220 -3.60 19.73 1.34
C LEU A 220 -4.15 19.19 0.01
N ALA A 221 -5.42 19.49 -0.26
CA ALA A 221 -6.10 19.27 -1.53
C ALA A 221 -5.62 20.28 -2.60
N THR A 222 -4.34 20.21 -2.97
CA THR A 222 -3.73 21.08 -3.99
C THR A 222 -2.90 20.28 -5.00
N TRP A 223 -2.75 20.82 -6.21
CA TRP A 223 -1.92 20.22 -7.26
C TRP A 223 -0.44 20.14 -6.86
N ASP A 224 0.05 21.09 -6.06
CA ASP A 224 1.39 21.05 -5.53
C ASP A 224 1.58 19.89 -4.54
N HIS A 225 0.61 19.63 -3.68
CA HIS A 225 0.67 18.47 -2.78
C HIS A 225 0.51 17.14 -3.51
N LEU A 226 -0.26 17.09 -4.61
CA LEU A 226 -0.30 15.93 -5.51
C LEU A 226 1.10 15.63 -6.10
N ARG A 227 1.83 16.68 -6.52
CA ARG A 227 3.22 16.55 -7.02
C ARG A 227 4.18 16.12 -5.90
N LEU A 228 4.13 16.81 -4.75
CA LEU A 228 5.00 16.54 -3.59
C LEU A 228 4.84 15.11 -3.06
N ALA A 229 3.65 14.52 -3.17
CA ALA A 229 3.39 13.15 -2.74
C ALA A 229 4.34 12.12 -3.37
N ILE A 230 4.77 12.34 -4.62
CA ILE A 230 5.72 11.45 -5.31
C ILE A 230 7.07 11.51 -4.62
N SER A 231 7.66 12.70 -4.52
CA SER A 231 9.00 12.89 -3.96
C SER A 231 9.04 12.49 -2.47
N MET A 232 8.01 12.84 -1.68
CA MET A 232 7.91 12.45 -0.27
C MET A 232 7.87 10.93 -0.12
N THR A 233 7.00 10.23 -0.85
CA THR A 233 6.88 8.77 -0.76
C THR A 233 8.16 8.07 -1.20
N MET A 234 8.79 8.56 -2.27
CA MET A 234 10.05 8.03 -2.80
C MET A 234 11.19 8.23 -1.79
N HIS A 235 11.32 9.42 -1.19
CA HIS A 235 12.32 9.71 -0.16
C HIS A 235 12.10 8.86 1.09
N SER A 236 10.86 8.70 1.56
CA SER A 236 10.55 7.80 2.67
C SER A 236 11.00 6.37 2.38
N GLY A 237 10.76 5.87 1.16
CA GLY A 237 11.27 4.58 0.71
C GLY A 237 12.80 4.48 0.76
N LEU A 238 13.51 5.48 0.24
CA LEU A 238 14.98 5.54 0.28
C LEU A 238 15.52 5.64 1.72
N SER A 239 14.76 6.23 2.65
CA SER A 239 15.05 6.28 4.08
C SER A 239 14.64 5.00 4.84
N GLY A 240 14.23 3.94 4.14
CA GLY A 240 13.93 2.64 4.74
C GLY A 240 12.47 2.45 5.16
N MET A 241 11.56 3.35 4.78
CA MET A 241 10.11 3.27 5.01
C MET A 241 9.35 2.94 3.71
N PRO A 242 9.40 1.68 3.22
CA PRO A 242 8.88 1.32 1.89
C PRO A 242 7.35 1.32 1.81
N PHE A 243 6.65 1.24 2.94
CA PHE A 243 5.18 1.30 3.01
C PHE A 243 4.77 2.69 3.51
N THR A 244 4.79 3.67 2.60
CA THR A 244 4.46 5.07 2.84
C THR A 244 3.56 5.61 1.73
N GLY A 245 2.73 6.61 2.03
CA GLY A 245 1.93 7.31 1.04
C GLY A 245 1.17 8.47 1.67
N PRO A 246 0.47 9.28 0.85
CA PRO A 246 -0.28 10.44 1.29
C PRO A 246 -1.74 10.13 1.62
N ASP A 247 -2.43 11.11 2.21
CA ASP A 247 -3.89 11.08 2.29
C ASP A 247 -4.48 11.56 0.95
N LEU A 248 -5.17 10.64 0.28
CA LEU A 248 -5.66 10.85 -1.08
C LEU A 248 -6.88 11.76 -1.08
N GLY A 249 -6.91 12.68 -2.05
CA GLY A 249 -7.86 13.79 -2.09
C GLY A 249 -7.34 15.04 -1.33
N GLY A 250 -6.37 14.87 -0.43
CA GLY A 250 -5.93 15.90 0.50
C GLY A 250 -6.61 15.73 1.86
N HIS A 251 -5.81 15.75 2.93
CA HIS A 251 -6.32 15.77 4.30
C HIS A 251 -7.04 17.08 4.59
N GLY A 252 -6.39 18.22 4.31
CA GLY A 252 -6.96 19.55 4.47
C GLY A 252 -7.50 20.12 3.16
N GLY A 253 -8.61 20.84 3.22
CA GLY A 253 -9.29 21.41 2.05
C GLY A 253 -10.23 20.41 1.38
N ALA A 254 -10.58 20.67 0.12
CA ALA A 254 -11.45 19.79 -0.67
C ALA A 254 -10.99 19.78 -2.14
N PRO A 255 -10.72 18.61 -2.73
CA PRO A 255 -10.38 18.53 -4.14
C PRO A 255 -11.63 18.77 -5.00
N ASP A 256 -11.43 19.23 -6.24
CA ASP A 256 -12.47 19.09 -7.27
C ASP A 256 -12.43 17.66 -7.89
N GLY A 257 -13.37 17.37 -8.78
CA GLY A 257 -13.46 16.06 -9.41
C GLY A 257 -12.23 15.68 -10.25
N GLU A 258 -11.59 16.65 -10.92
CA GLU A 258 -10.39 16.40 -11.72
C GLU A 258 -9.21 16.03 -10.81
N GLN A 259 -8.94 16.86 -9.81
CA GLN A 259 -7.86 16.63 -8.86
C GLN A 259 -8.08 15.31 -8.11
N PHE A 260 -9.32 14.98 -7.72
CA PHE A 260 -9.63 13.70 -7.10
C PHE A 260 -9.35 12.51 -8.04
N ALA A 261 -9.72 12.60 -9.33
CA ALA A 261 -9.39 11.57 -10.31
C ALA A 261 -7.87 11.38 -10.45
N ARG A 262 -7.09 12.46 -10.50
CA ARG A 262 -5.62 12.38 -10.56
C ARG A 262 -5.01 11.83 -9.25
N TRP A 263 -5.61 12.13 -8.09
CA TRP A 263 -5.27 11.49 -6.81
C TRP A 263 -5.51 9.98 -6.83
N MET A 264 -6.63 9.52 -7.37
CA MET A 264 -6.93 8.08 -7.47
C MET A 264 -5.97 7.37 -8.42
N GLN A 265 -5.62 8.02 -9.54
CA GLN A 265 -4.61 7.51 -10.48
C GLN A 265 -3.26 7.31 -9.79
N LEU A 266 -2.72 8.37 -9.19
CA LEU A 266 -1.42 8.35 -8.52
C LEU A 266 -1.42 7.40 -7.32
N GLY A 267 -2.34 7.60 -6.39
CA GLY A 267 -2.39 6.87 -5.14
C GLY A 267 -2.55 5.37 -5.34
N SER A 268 -3.33 4.94 -6.35
CA SER A 268 -3.52 3.52 -6.64
C SER A 268 -2.22 2.79 -6.97
N MET A 269 -1.17 3.53 -7.35
CA MET A 269 0.17 3.05 -7.67
C MET A 269 1.18 3.24 -6.53
N MET A 270 0.78 3.77 -5.37
CA MET A 270 1.62 3.96 -4.17
C MET A 270 1.48 2.78 -3.19
N PRO A 271 2.46 2.47 -2.33
CA PRO A 271 2.38 1.30 -1.46
C PRO A 271 1.29 1.46 -0.39
N TYR A 272 1.11 2.67 0.14
CA TYR A 272 -0.01 3.02 1.01
C TYR A 272 -1.10 3.78 0.23
N PHE A 273 -2.35 3.34 0.37
CA PHE A 273 -3.50 3.86 -0.38
C PHE A 273 -4.67 4.08 0.59
N ARG A 274 -4.76 5.28 1.18
CA ARG A 274 -5.83 5.69 2.08
C ARG A 274 -6.42 7.02 1.62
N ASN A 275 -7.74 7.08 1.52
CA ASN A 275 -8.47 8.34 1.45
C ASN A 275 -8.85 8.76 2.88
N HIS A 276 -8.43 9.96 3.28
CA HIS A 276 -8.65 10.49 4.61
C HIS A 276 -8.73 12.02 4.54
N THR A 277 -9.63 12.62 5.32
CA THR A 277 -9.86 14.06 5.38
C THR A 277 -10.11 14.52 6.80
N VAL A 278 -9.78 15.78 7.07
CA VAL A 278 -9.98 16.41 8.38
C VAL A 278 -11.45 16.67 8.64
N LYS A 279 -11.84 16.71 9.92
CA LYS A 279 -13.18 17.10 10.34
C LYS A 279 -13.55 18.49 9.80
N GLY A 280 -14.77 18.60 9.26
CA GLY A 280 -15.34 19.87 8.77
C GLY A 280 -15.15 20.12 7.27
N THR A 281 -14.48 19.21 6.55
CA THR A 281 -14.46 19.20 5.09
C THR A 281 -15.64 18.41 4.51
N PRO A 282 -15.98 18.62 3.22
CA PRO A 282 -16.91 17.76 2.50
C PRO A 282 -16.44 16.30 2.48
N ALA A 283 -17.41 15.38 2.42
CA ALA A 283 -17.14 13.98 2.18
C ALA A 283 -16.44 13.80 0.83
N GLN A 284 -15.49 12.87 0.76
CA GLN A 284 -14.66 12.65 -0.43
C GLN A 284 -14.50 11.18 -0.79
N GLU A 285 -15.46 10.32 -0.42
CA GLU A 285 -15.49 8.96 -0.95
C GLU A 285 -15.63 8.97 -2.48
N PRO A 286 -15.22 7.90 -3.20
CA PRO A 286 -15.19 7.90 -4.67
C PRO A 286 -16.47 8.34 -5.39
N TRP A 287 -17.63 8.14 -4.77
CA TRP A 287 -18.95 8.47 -5.34
C TRP A 287 -19.40 9.92 -5.13
N GLN A 288 -18.64 10.74 -4.39
CA GLN A 288 -19.01 12.13 -4.09
C GLN A 288 -18.78 13.08 -5.28
N PHE A 289 -18.04 12.63 -6.31
CA PHE A 289 -17.58 13.47 -7.43
C PHE A 289 -18.31 13.20 -8.76
N GLY A 290 -19.45 12.49 -8.69
CA GLY A 290 -20.28 12.16 -9.85
C GLY A 290 -19.80 10.93 -10.65
N PRO A 291 -20.62 10.45 -11.61
CA PRO A 291 -20.45 9.11 -12.20
C PRO A 291 -19.14 8.91 -12.97
N GLN A 292 -18.64 9.94 -13.65
CA GLN A 292 -17.38 9.85 -14.41
C GLN A 292 -16.20 9.62 -13.45
N ILE A 293 -16.11 10.43 -12.40
CA ILE A 293 -15.00 10.35 -11.43
C ILE A 293 -15.09 9.06 -10.61
N GLU A 294 -16.30 8.64 -10.23
CA GLU A 294 -16.52 7.33 -9.59
C GLU A 294 -16.04 6.17 -10.48
N ALA A 295 -16.31 6.22 -11.79
CA ALA A 295 -15.85 5.20 -12.73
C ALA A 295 -14.32 5.17 -12.87
N ILE A 296 -13.67 6.33 -12.87
CA ILE A 296 -12.20 6.43 -12.89
C ILE A 296 -11.62 5.87 -11.58
N ALA A 297 -12.16 6.28 -10.44
CA ALA A 297 -11.74 5.78 -9.13
C ALA A 297 -11.88 4.25 -9.07
N ARG A 298 -13.04 3.70 -9.45
CA ARG A 298 -13.28 2.25 -9.53
C ARG A 298 -12.23 1.57 -10.41
N ARG A 299 -12.00 2.06 -11.63
CA ARG A 299 -11.03 1.48 -12.57
C ARG A 299 -9.62 1.37 -11.98
N TYR A 300 -9.15 2.42 -11.30
CA TYR A 300 -7.80 2.45 -10.73
C TYR A 300 -7.70 1.63 -9.44
N ILE A 301 -8.75 1.61 -8.62
CA ILE A 301 -8.83 0.73 -7.45
C ILE A 301 -8.84 -0.73 -7.91
N GLU A 302 -9.66 -1.11 -8.90
CA GLU A 302 -9.66 -2.46 -9.47
C GLU A 302 -8.30 -2.83 -10.06
N LEU A 303 -7.65 -1.92 -10.80
CA LEU A 303 -6.31 -2.16 -11.32
C LEU A 303 -5.30 -2.42 -10.20
N ARG A 304 -5.33 -1.64 -9.11
CA ARG A 304 -4.51 -1.87 -7.92
C ARG A 304 -4.75 -3.26 -7.35
N TYR A 305 -6.02 -3.66 -7.17
CA TYR A 305 -6.38 -4.97 -6.63
C TYR A 305 -5.89 -6.12 -7.51
N ARG A 306 -6.00 -5.95 -8.83
CA ARG A 306 -5.41 -6.90 -9.77
C ARG A 306 -3.90 -6.95 -9.62
N LEU A 307 -3.21 -5.82 -9.46
CA LEU A 307 -1.76 -5.75 -9.30
C LEU A 307 -1.23 -6.16 -7.92
N LEU A 308 -2.08 -6.52 -6.95
CA LEU A 308 -1.63 -6.89 -5.61
C LEU A 308 -0.56 -8.00 -5.57
N PRO A 309 -0.59 -9.07 -6.39
CA PRO A 309 0.50 -10.06 -6.40
C PRO A 309 1.84 -9.43 -6.78
N TYR A 310 1.83 -8.49 -7.72
CA TYR A 310 3.01 -7.74 -8.13
C TYR A 310 3.47 -6.80 -7.01
N PHE A 311 2.57 -6.00 -6.44
CA PHE A 311 2.87 -5.06 -5.36
C PHE A 311 3.39 -5.78 -4.12
N TYR A 312 2.80 -6.92 -3.78
CA TYR A 312 3.25 -7.75 -2.68
C TYR A 312 4.64 -8.33 -2.92
N SER A 313 4.93 -8.74 -4.16
CA SER A 313 6.28 -9.15 -4.57
C SER A 313 7.30 -8.02 -4.43
N VAL A 314 6.95 -6.80 -4.84
CA VAL A 314 7.82 -5.62 -4.68
C VAL A 314 8.06 -5.31 -3.21
N MET A 315 7.03 -5.41 -2.36
CA MET A 315 7.16 -5.19 -0.91
C MET A 315 8.01 -6.27 -0.24
N ALA A 316 7.87 -7.54 -0.64
CA ALA A 316 8.75 -8.62 -0.19
C ALA A 316 10.21 -8.35 -0.58
N MET A 317 10.45 -7.84 -1.79
CA MET A 317 11.80 -7.43 -2.21
C MET A 317 12.32 -6.23 -1.43
N ALA A 318 11.47 -5.27 -1.07
CA ALA A 318 11.84 -4.19 -0.16
C ALA A 318 12.25 -4.73 1.21
N HIS A 319 11.51 -5.70 1.76
CA HIS A 319 11.86 -6.34 3.02
C HIS A 319 13.20 -7.10 2.96
N GLN A 320 13.47 -7.81 1.86
CA GLN A 320 14.68 -8.63 1.69
C GLN A 320 15.93 -7.82 1.35
N THR A 321 15.80 -6.73 0.58
CA THR A 321 16.95 -6.02 -0.01
C THR A 321 17.10 -4.58 0.44
N GLY A 322 16.06 -3.99 1.05
CA GLY A 322 16.02 -2.56 1.35
C GLY A 322 15.72 -1.66 0.15
N ALA A 323 15.58 -2.19 -1.07
CA ALA A 323 15.18 -1.39 -2.22
C ALA A 323 13.74 -0.86 -2.06
N PRO A 324 13.45 0.42 -2.32
CA PRO A 324 12.12 0.96 -2.08
C PRO A 324 11.08 0.37 -3.03
N PHE A 325 9.80 0.47 -2.62
CA PHE A 325 8.67 0.09 -3.46
C PHE A 325 8.54 1.02 -4.67
N LEU A 326 8.52 2.33 -4.42
CA LEU A 326 8.68 3.35 -5.44
C LEU A 326 10.17 3.62 -5.65
N ARG A 327 10.71 3.24 -6.81
CA ARG A 327 12.13 3.45 -7.12
C ARG A 327 12.30 4.71 -7.98
N PRO A 328 13.24 5.59 -7.61
CA PRO A 328 13.63 6.71 -8.46
C PRO A 328 14.12 6.24 -9.82
N ALA A 329 13.86 7.01 -10.87
CA ALA A 329 14.26 6.65 -12.23
C ALA A 329 15.79 6.51 -12.38
N PHE A 330 16.59 7.27 -11.62
CA PHE A 330 18.06 7.18 -11.62
C PHE A 330 18.63 5.84 -11.15
N PHE A 331 17.82 4.93 -10.59
CA PHE A 331 18.27 3.57 -10.28
C PHE A 331 18.64 2.78 -11.54
N GLU A 332 18.07 3.14 -12.69
CA GLU A 332 18.35 2.49 -13.97
C GLU A 332 19.74 2.85 -14.52
N ASP A 333 20.07 4.14 -14.48
CA ASP A 333 21.39 4.64 -14.85
C ASP A 333 21.68 5.91 -14.08
N ARG A 334 22.59 5.83 -13.11
CA ARG A 334 22.99 6.96 -12.26
C ARG A 334 23.80 8.00 -13.01
N SER A 335 24.35 7.65 -14.17
CA SER A 335 25.14 8.56 -14.99
C SER A 335 24.27 9.45 -15.89
N ASP A 336 23.03 9.03 -16.17
CA ASP A 336 22.07 9.78 -16.99
C ASP A 336 21.51 10.99 -16.20
N PRO A 337 21.78 12.24 -16.63
CA PRO A 337 21.26 13.43 -15.96
C PRO A 337 19.73 13.57 -16.05
N GLU A 338 19.09 13.07 -17.11
CA GLU A 338 17.63 13.12 -17.27
C GLU A 338 16.96 12.30 -16.16
N LEU A 339 17.48 11.09 -15.91
CA LEU A 339 16.95 10.21 -14.86
C LEU A 339 17.18 10.73 -13.45
N ARG A 340 18.26 11.48 -13.22
CA ARG A 340 18.55 12.11 -11.91
C ARG A 340 17.62 13.29 -11.62
N ASN A 341 17.15 13.99 -12.65
CA ASN A 341 16.27 15.14 -12.52
C ASN A 341 14.78 14.75 -12.57
N GLN A 342 14.46 13.49 -12.87
CA GLN A 342 13.08 13.01 -12.97
C GLN A 342 12.52 12.62 -11.60
N ASP A 343 11.80 13.56 -10.97
CA ASP A 343 11.14 13.41 -9.67
C ASP A 343 9.62 13.23 -9.76
N ASP A 344 9.07 13.28 -10.97
CA ASP A 344 7.64 13.27 -11.27
C ASP A 344 7.17 11.98 -11.98
N ALA A 345 8.08 11.03 -12.18
CA ALA A 345 7.82 9.69 -12.69
C ALA A 345 8.71 8.67 -11.99
N PHE A 346 8.19 7.46 -11.79
CA PHE A 346 8.83 6.49 -10.91
C PHE A 346 8.57 5.05 -11.34
N PHE A 347 9.43 4.17 -10.86
CA PHE A 347 9.22 2.74 -10.96
C PHE A 347 8.43 2.22 -9.78
N ILE A 348 7.54 1.27 -10.02
CA ILE A 348 7.15 0.29 -9.02
C ILE A 348 8.01 -0.93 -9.28
N GLY A 349 8.81 -1.35 -8.29
CA GLY A 349 9.76 -2.45 -8.49
C GLY A 349 10.74 -2.18 -9.63
N ASP A 350 10.91 -3.12 -10.55
CA ASP A 350 11.82 -3.03 -11.71
C ASP A 350 11.11 -3.20 -13.07
N SER A 351 9.78 -3.30 -13.06
CA SER A 351 9.00 -3.74 -14.21
C SER A 351 8.01 -2.69 -14.69
N LEU A 352 7.35 -1.97 -13.78
CA LEU A 352 6.32 -0.99 -14.11
C LEU A 352 6.84 0.43 -13.86
N PHE A 353 6.75 1.29 -14.87
CA PHE A 353 7.13 2.69 -14.83
C PHE A 353 5.88 3.57 -15.00
N VAL A 354 5.67 4.50 -14.08
CA VAL A 354 4.43 5.29 -13.94
C VAL A 354 4.74 6.77 -14.07
N ALA A 355 3.94 7.46 -14.88
CA ALA A 355 4.11 8.88 -15.18
C ALA A 355 2.75 9.62 -14.98
N PRO A 356 2.43 10.06 -13.75
CA PRO A 356 1.17 10.72 -13.38
C PRO A 356 0.98 12.11 -13.98
N VAL A 357 -0.26 12.52 -14.25
CA VAL A 357 -0.57 13.92 -14.62
C VAL A 357 -0.66 14.78 -13.36
N LEU A 358 0.07 15.88 -13.33
CA LEU A 358 0.28 16.72 -12.13
C LEU A 358 -0.10 18.19 -12.35
N GLU A 359 -0.86 18.46 -13.41
CA GLU A 359 -1.33 19.80 -13.79
C GLU A 359 -2.82 19.75 -14.16
N PRO A 360 -3.61 20.77 -13.76
CA PRO A 360 -5.02 20.84 -14.12
C PRO A 360 -5.22 21.03 -15.63
N GLY A 361 -6.23 20.36 -16.19
CA GLY A 361 -6.61 20.43 -17.59
C GLY A 361 -5.70 19.67 -18.56
N ALA A 362 -4.61 19.06 -18.09
CA ALA A 362 -3.67 18.35 -18.96
C ALA A 362 -4.27 17.04 -19.50
N THR A 363 -4.20 16.87 -20.82
CA THR A 363 -4.70 15.69 -21.56
C THR A 363 -3.59 14.89 -22.24
N GLU A 364 -2.35 15.33 -22.10
CA GLU A 364 -1.14 14.65 -22.58
C GLU A 364 -0.01 14.84 -21.58
N ARG A 365 1.02 14.02 -21.68
CA ARG A 365 2.20 14.10 -20.81
C ARG A 365 3.46 13.77 -21.59
N THR A 366 4.47 14.60 -21.42
CA THR A 366 5.83 14.31 -21.88
C THR A 366 6.59 13.60 -20.77
N VAL A 367 7.28 12.50 -21.10
CA VAL A 367 8.06 11.70 -20.15
C VAL A 367 9.34 11.20 -20.80
N TYR A 368 10.43 11.20 -20.05
CA TYR A 368 11.68 10.55 -20.48
C TYR A 368 11.65 9.06 -20.09
N LEU A 369 11.61 8.19 -21.10
CA LEU A 369 11.71 6.76 -20.86
C LEU A 369 13.19 6.35 -20.74
N PRO A 370 13.58 5.59 -19.70
CA PRO A 370 14.94 5.06 -19.58
C PRO A 370 15.30 4.15 -20.77
N ARG A 371 16.60 3.96 -21.02
CA ARG A 371 17.09 3.06 -22.07
C ARG A 371 16.47 1.67 -21.95
N GLY A 372 15.97 1.13 -23.06
CA GLY A 372 15.37 -0.20 -23.14
C GLY A 372 14.15 -0.21 -24.04
N ALA A 373 13.48 -1.35 -24.10
CA ALA A 373 12.21 -1.50 -24.81
C ALA A 373 11.05 -1.52 -23.80
N TRP A 374 10.00 -0.77 -24.12
CA TRP A 374 8.88 -0.48 -23.23
C TRP A 374 7.56 -0.73 -23.93
N TYR A 375 6.60 -1.29 -23.22
CA TYR A 375 5.23 -1.41 -23.69
C TYR A 375 4.36 -0.38 -23.00
N ASP A 376 3.61 0.39 -23.77
CA ASP A 376 2.49 1.15 -23.25
C ASP A 376 1.49 0.18 -22.58
N PHE A 377 1.16 0.41 -21.31
CA PHE A 377 0.33 -0.50 -20.51
C PHE A 377 -1.10 -0.65 -21.05
N TRP A 378 -1.62 0.40 -21.69
CA TRP A 378 -3.00 0.48 -22.18
C TRP A 378 -3.12 0.05 -23.64
N ALA A 379 -2.25 0.58 -24.49
CA ALA A 379 -2.27 0.36 -25.94
C ALA A 379 -1.44 -0.85 -26.38
N ASN A 380 -0.64 -1.44 -25.48
CA ASN A 380 0.28 -2.55 -25.76
C ASN A 380 1.32 -2.24 -26.86
N ARG A 381 1.54 -0.95 -27.16
CA ARG A 381 2.48 -0.50 -28.19
C ARG A 381 3.91 -0.56 -27.66
N LEU A 382 4.81 -1.17 -28.43
CA LEU A 382 6.25 -1.17 -28.15
C LEU A 382 6.86 0.21 -28.47
N ILE A 383 7.70 0.69 -27.56
CA ILE A 383 8.34 2.01 -27.58
C ILE A 383 9.80 1.83 -27.19
N ASP A 384 10.72 2.40 -27.98
CA ASP A 384 12.13 2.49 -27.62
C ASP A 384 12.36 3.63 -26.63
N GLY A 385 13.12 3.36 -25.57
CA GLY A 385 13.49 4.33 -24.54
C GLY A 385 14.74 5.15 -24.88
N ALA A 386 15.36 5.73 -23.85
CA ALA A 386 16.41 6.75 -23.93
C ALA A 386 15.97 8.00 -24.72
N ARG A 387 14.71 8.39 -24.54
CA ARG A 387 14.11 9.53 -25.24
C ARG A 387 12.91 10.08 -24.49
N HIS A 388 12.62 11.35 -24.76
CA HIS A 388 11.33 11.96 -24.45
C HIS A 388 10.26 11.45 -25.42
N ILE A 389 9.09 11.12 -24.87
CA ILE A 389 7.88 10.80 -25.62
C ILE A 389 6.73 11.64 -25.07
N THR A 390 5.84 12.07 -25.95
CA THR A 390 4.56 12.68 -25.57
C THR A 390 3.46 11.67 -25.82
N VAL A 391 2.64 11.40 -24.80
CA VAL A 391 1.58 10.40 -24.85
C VAL A 391 0.25 10.99 -24.40
N PRO A 392 -0.88 10.50 -24.93
CA PRO A 392 -2.20 10.85 -24.41
C PRO A 392 -2.32 10.50 -22.93
N ALA A 393 -2.86 11.43 -22.16
CA ALA A 393 -3.13 11.31 -20.74
C ALA A 393 -4.52 11.91 -20.40
N PRO A 394 -5.59 11.43 -21.05
CA PRO A 394 -6.95 11.91 -20.78
C PRO A 394 -7.32 11.71 -19.31
N LEU A 395 -8.41 12.30 -18.86
CA LEU A 395 -8.83 12.23 -17.46
C LEU A 395 -8.99 10.78 -16.97
N GLU A 396 -9.36 9.86 -17.86
CA GLU A 396 -9.60 8.45 -17.56
C GLU A 396 -8.32 7.58 -17.56
N ALA A 397 -7.17 8.11 -18.01
CA ALA A 397 -5.95 7.33 -18.17
C ALA A 397 -4.67 8.12 -17.85
N MET A 398 -3.91 7.59 -16.90
CA MET A 398 -2.53 7.96 -16.57
C MET A 398 -1.53 7.11 -17.38
N PRO A 399 -0.50 7.73 -17.97
CA PRO A 399 0.60 7.03 -18.63
C PRO A 399 1.33 6.02 -17.73
N MET A 400 1.44 4.80 -18.24
CA MET A 400 2.08 3.67 -17.57
C MET A 400 2.79 2.81 -18.62
N PHE A 401 4.00 2.35 -18.29
CA PHE A 401 4.87 1.61 -19.21
C PHE A 401 5.44 0.38 -18.52
N VAL A 402 5.47 -0.75 -19.21
CA VAL A 402 6.05 -1.99 -18.69
C VAL A 402 7.28 -2.33 -19.48
N ARG A 403 8.38 -2.64 -18.79
CA ARG A 403 9.60 -3.06 -19.47
C ARG A 403 9.38 -4.36 -20.23
N ALA A 404 9.90 -4.45 -21.45
CA ALA A 404 9.92 -5.69 -22.20
C ALA A 404 10.62 -6.82 -21.43
N GLY A 405 10.13 -8.05 -21.60
CA GLY A 405 10.64 -9.25 -20.92
C GLY A 405 10.16 -9.42 -19.47
N ARG A 406 9.21 -8.58 -19.01
CA ARG A 406 8.66 -8.68 -17.65
C ARG A 406 7.31 -9.36 -17.60
N VAL A 407 7.01 -9.93 -16.44
CA VAL A 407 5.73 -10.57 -16.12
C VAL A 407 5.04 -9.79 -15.01
N LEU A 408 3.82 -9.32 -15.24
CA LEU A 408 2.99 -8.78 -14.18
C LEU A 408 2.02 -9.87 -13.70
N PRO A 409 2.23 -10.44 -12.50
CA PRO A 409 1.23 -11.32 -11.90
C PRO A 409 0.03 -10.48 -11.44
N MET A 410 -1.17 -10.93 -11.79
CA MET A 410 -2.41 -10.22 -11.54
C MET A 410 -3.48 -11.16 -10.99
N PHE A 411 -4.21 -10.70 -9.97
CA PHE A 411 -5.44 -11.33 -9.54
C PHE A 411 -6.60 -10.98 -10.49
N PRO A 412 -7.69 -11.77 -10.48
CA PRO A 412 -8.99 -11.28 -10.93
C PRO A 412 -9.44 -10.08 -10.09
N VAL A 413 -10.42 -9.32 -10.59
CA VAL A 413 -11.05 -8.25 -9.80
C VAL A 413 -11.77 -8.89 -8.61
N GLN A 414 -11.46 -8.41 -7.41
CA GLN A 414 -12.06 -8.82 -6.14
C GLN A 414 -12.47 -7.57 -5.35
N GLN A 415 -13.51 -7.67 -4.51
CA GLN A 415 -14.04 -6.56 -3.69
C GLN A 415 -13.27 -6.36 -2.38
N PHE A 416 -12.53 -7.37 -1.95
CA PHE A 416 -11.57 -7.36 -0.85
C PHE A 416 -10.59 -8.53 -1.04
N VAL A 417 -9.41 -8.45 -0.45
CA VAL A 417 -8.39 -9.49 -0.54
C VAL A 417 -8.90 -10.79 0.10
N GLY A 418 -8.99 -11.84 -0.71
CA GLY A 418 -9.44 -13.17 -0.28
C GLY A 418 -10.87 -13.52 -0.66
N GLU A 419 -11.61 -12.62 -1.35
CA GLU A 419 -12.99 -12.89 -1.80
C GLU A 419 -13.10 -14.15 -2.66
N ASP A 420 -12.17 -14.36 -3.61
CA ASP A 420 -12.22 -15.47 -4.59
C ASP A 420 -11.22 -16.61 -4.28
N ALA A 421 -10.63 -16.62 -3.08
CA ALA A 421 -9.68 -17.64 -2.58
C ALA A 421 -8.57 -18.12 -3.56
N GLY A 422 -8.29 -17.37 -4.62
CA GLY A 422 -7.23 -17.63 -5.60
C GLY A 422 -7.43 -18.91 -6.40
N ARG A 423 -8.44 -19.00 -7.26
CA ARG A 423 -8.57 -20.12 -8.22
C ARG A 423 -7.73 -19.94 -9.50
N GLU A 424 -7.58 -18.69 -9.95
CA GLU A 424 -6.85 -18.33 -11.16
C GLU A 424 -5.83 -17.21 -10.87
N LEU A 425 -4.61 -17.36 -11.38
CA LEU A 425 -3.62 -16.29 -11.46
C LEU A 425 -3.49 -15.85 -12.92
N THR A 426 -3.55 -14.55 -13.20
CA THR A 426 -3.19 -14.03 -14.52
C THR A 426 -1.71 -13.67 -14.52
N LEU A 427 -0.95 -14.17 -15.47
CA LEU A 427 0.39 -13.71 -15.79
C LEU A 427 0.31 -12.89 -17.07
N ARG A 428 0.51 -11.57 -16.97
CA ARG A 428 0.57 -10.69 -18.14
C ARG A 428 2.02 -10.41 -18.51
N LEU A 429 2.48 -11.00 -19.59
CA LEU A 429 3.85 -10.96 -20.08
C LEU A 429 4.00 -9.99 -21.23
N TYR A 430 5.11 -9.26 -21.20
CA TYR A 430 5.47 -8.31 -22.24
C TYR A 430 6.65 -8.88 -23.01
N ALA A 431 6.47 -9.23 -24.29
CA ALA A 431 7.46 -9.99 -25.04
C ALA A 431 8.81 -9.26 -25.11
N GLY A 432 9.87 -9.99 -24.85
CA GLY A 432 11.23 -9.48 -24.73
C GLY A 432 12.09 -10.43 -23.89
N PRO A 433 13.41 -10.24 -23.87
CA PRO A 433 14.28 -10.95 -22.96
C PRO A 433 14.20 -10.32 -21.55
N GLY A 434 14.02 -11.14 -20.51
CA GLY A 434 13.99 -10.64 -19.15
C GLY A 434 13.71 -11.72 -18.12
N GLU A 435 13.93 -11.37 -16.85
CA GLU A 435 13.52 -12.19 -15.72
C GLU A 435 12.52 -11.43 -14.85
N THR A 436 11.60 -12.12 -14.19
CA THR A 436 10.75 -11.52 -13.15
C THR A 436 10.65 -12.46 -11.96
N THR A 437 10.78 -11.89 -10.77
CA THR A 437 10.62 -12.59 -9.50
C THR A 437 9.27 -12.24 -8.90
N VAL A 438 8.50 -13.27 -8.54
CA VAL A 438 7.22 -13.16 -7.83
C VAL A 438 7.38 -13.85 -6.47
N TYR A 439 6.85 -13.22 -5.42
CA TYR A 439 6.85 -13.74 -4.06
C TYR A 439 5.42 -14.05 -3.60
N GLU A 440 5.26 -15.20 -2.97
CA GLU A 440 3.98 -15.71 -2.49
C GLU A 440 4.18 -16.30 -1.09
N ASP A 441 3.25 -16.01 -0.18
CA ASP A 441 3.13 -16.63 1.14
C ASP A 441 1.63 -16.65 1.53
N ALA A 442 1.33 -17.01 2.78
CA ALA A 442 -0.05 -17.05 3.28
C ALA A 442 -0.78 -15.70 3.33
N GLY A 443 -0.11 -14.56 3.05
CA GLY A 443 -0.65 -13.20 3.11
C GLY A 443 -0.80 -12.65 4.54
N GLU A 444 -1.31 -13.47 5.46
CA GLU A 444 -1.41 -13.18 6.90
C GLU A 444 -0.68 -14.27 7.71
N GLY A 445 -0.23 -13.90 8.90
CA GLY A 445 0.44 -14.80 9.85
C GLY A 445 1.94 -14.99 9.65
N LEU A 446 2.57 -15.77 10.54
CA LEU A 446 4.03 -15.79 10.72
C LEU A 446 4.76 -16.95 10.03
N GLY A 447 4.06 -17.77 9.23
CA GLY A 447 4.66 -18.93 8.55
C GLY A 447 5.88 -18.60 7.69
N TYR A 448 5.91 -17.42 7.07
CA TYR A 448 7.03 -16.96 6.26
C TYR A 448 8.36 -16.90 7.04
N GLN A 449 8.32 -16.65 8.35
CA GLN A 449 9.53 -16.63 9.20
C GLN A 449 10.13 -18.03 9.37
N GLN A 450 9.33 -19.07 9.14
CA GLN A 450 9.72 -20.48 9.22
C GLN A 450 10.01 -21.06 7.82
N GLY A 451 10.09 -20.23 6.78
CA GLY A 451 10.34 -20.66 5.41
C GLY A 451 9.10 -21.03 4.61
N ASP A 452 7.89 -20.82 5.14
CA ASP A 452 6.63 -21.03 4.41
C ASP A 452 6.32 -19.85 3.49
N TYR A 453 7.16 -19.71 2.46
CA TYR A 453 7.00 -18.79 1.35
C TYR A 453 7.51 -19.46 0.07
N ARG A 454 7.23 -18.84 -1.07
CA ARG A 454 7.67 -19.27 -2.39
C ARG A 454 8.14 -18.08 -3.23
N PHE A 455 9.26 -18.27 -3.91
CA PHE A 455 9.70 -17.45 -5.02
C PHE A 455 9.43 -18.16 -6.34
N SER A 456 8.86 -17.43 -7.28
CA SER A 456 8.61 -17.84 -8.66
C SER A 456 9.45 -16.96 -9.59
N TYR A 457 10.32 -17.57 -10.40
CA TYR A 457 11.21 -16.91 -11.35
C TYR A 457 10.73 -17.20 -12.77
N PHE A 458 10.36 -16.15 -13.50
CA PHE A 458 9.93 -16.22 -14.88
C PHE A 458 11.04 -15.71 -15.79
N THR A 459 11.59 -16.54 -16.65
CA THR A 459 12.61 -16.16 -17.62
C THR A 459 12.01 -16.14 -19.03
N ALA A 460 11.79 -14.96 -19.58
CA ALA A 460 11.28 -14.74 -20.93
C ALA A 460 12.42 -14.50 -21.92
N ARG A 461 12.33 -15.06 -23.13
CA ARG A 461 13.33 -14.85 -24.21
C ARG A 461 12.83 -15.22 -25.60
N PHE A 462 13.49 -14.65 -26.60
CA PHE A 462 13.47 -15.16 -27.97
C PHE A 462 14.65 -16.11 -28.18
N PHE A 463 14.39 -17.26 -28.79
CA PHE A 463 15.40 -18.26 -29.12
C PHE A 463 15.96 -18.03 -30.53
N PRO A 464 17.17 -18.52 -30.85
CA PRO A 464 17.79 -18.36 -32.17
C PRO A 464 16.96 -18.91 -33.33
N ASN A 465 16.12 -19.90 -33.08
CA ASN A 465 15.19 -20.48 -34.07
C ASN A 465 13.91 -19.64 -34.30
N GLY A 466 13.81 -18.45 -33.71
CA GLY A 466 12.66 -17.56 -33.83
C GLY A 466 11.48 -17.90 -32.91
N GLN A 467 11.62 -18.89 -32.02
CA GLN A 467 10.63 -19.22 -31.00
C GLN A 467 10.65 -18.17 -29.89
N TYR A 468 9.49 -17.83 -29.32
CA TYR A 468 9.42 -17.12 -28.04
C TYR A 468 9.12 -18.12 -26.93
N GLY A 469 9.69 -17.95 -25.74
CA GLY A 469 9.35 -18.81 -24.62
C GLY A 469 9.58 -18.20 -23.26
N VAL A 470 8.95 -18.85 -22.30
CA VAL A 470 8.92 -18.49 -20.88
C VAL A 470 9.23 -19.73 -20.09
N ASP A 471 10.21 -19.65 -19.20
CA ASP A 471 10.47 -20.69 -18.19
C ASP A 471 10.00 -20.20 -16.83
N TRP A 472 9.33 -21.06 -16.08
CA TRP A 472 8.88 -20.80 -14.72
C TRP A 472 9.59 -21.77 -13.77
N ARG A 473 10.47 -21.20 -12.94
CA ARG A 473 11.19 -21.91 -11.87
C ARG A 473 10.64 -21.48 -10.52
N THR A 474 10.64 -22.37 -9.55
CA THR A 474 10.09 -22.10 -8.21
C THR A 474 11.04 -22.55 -7.13
N ALA A 475 11.12 -21.81 -6.03
CA ALA A 475 11.87 -22.17 -4.83
C ALA A 475 11.07 -21.81 -3.58
N GLY A 476 11.15 -22.63 -2.53
CA GLY A 476 10.42 -22.43 -1.27
C GLY A 476 9.32 -23.46 -1.04
N ALA A 477 8.73 -23.45 0.17
CA ALA A 477 7.80 -24.47 0.64
C ALA A 477 6.33 -24.14 0.36
N PHE A 478 6.00 -22.85 0.20
CA PHE A 478 4.62 -22.41 0.08
C PHE A 478 3.95 -22.91 -1.21
N LYS A 479 2.73 -23.42 -1.06
CA LYS A 479 1.92 -23.90 -2.17
C LYS A 479 0.78 -22.90 -2.41
N PRO A 480 0.74 -22.23 -3.58
CA PRO A 480 -0.33 -21.30 -3.88
C PRO A 480 -1.67 -22.04 -4.04
N THR A 481 -2.76 -21.31 -3.88
CA THR A 481 -4.12 -21.87 -3.95
C THR A 481 -4.65 -22.00 -5.38
N TYR A 482 -4.05 -21.29 -6.36
CA TYR A 482 -4.51 -21.33 -7.74
C TYR A 482 -4.21 -22.65 -8.41
N GLN A 483 -5.20 -23.12 -9.17
CA GLN A 483 -5.11 -24.35 -9.97
C GLN A 483 -4.98 -24.04 -11.46
N SER A 484 -5.36 -22.84 -11.86
CA SER A 484 -5.28 -22.36 -13.23
C SER A 484 -4.46 -21.08 -13.31
N VAL A 485 -3.77 -20.92 -14.43
CA VAL A 485 -2.97 -19.76 -14.79
C VAL A 485 -3.39 -19.30 -16.17
N ARG A 486 -3.85 -18.06 -16.26
CA ARG A 486 -4.09 -17.36 -17.52
C ARG A 486 -2.82 -16.64 -17.93
N VAL A 487 -2.26 -17.01 -19.07
CA VAL A 487 -1.03 -16.43 -19.61
C VAL A 487 -1.43 -15.51 -20.76
N GLU A 488 -1.22 -14.21 -20.59
CA GLU A 488 -1.43 -13.19 -21.62
C GLU A 488 -0.06 -12.69 -22.10
N ILE A 489 0.35 -12.99 -23.33
CA ILE A 489 1.66 -12.60 -23.87
C ILE A 489 1.46 -11.54 -24.94
N LEU A 490 1.89 -10.33 -24.63
CA LEU A 490 1.75 -9.14 -25.47
C LEU A 490 2.99 -8.96 -26.34
N GLY A 491 2.80 -8.47 -27.57
CA GLY A 491 3.91 -8.16 -28.47
C GLY A 491 4.44 -9.37 -29.24
N ILE A 492 3.60 -10.37 -29.48
CA ILE A 492 3.92 -11.48 -30.39
C ILE A 492 3.57 -11.04 -31.83
N PRO A 493 4.57 -10.71 -32.67
CA PRO A 493 4.35 -9.94 -33.90
C PRO A 493 3.66 -10.74 -35.01
N MET A 494 3.55 -12.06 -34.86
CA MET A 494 2.98 -12.95 -35.85
C MET A 494 2.13 -14.02 -35.21
N GLU A 495 1.13 -14.49 -35.96
CA GLU A 495 0.29 -15.60 -35.55
C GLU A 495 1.15 -16.84 -35.22
N PRO A 496 1.00 -17.41 -34.01
CA PRO A 496 1.65 -18.66 -33.64
C PRO A 496 1.30 -19.79 -34.60
N GLY A 497 2.28 -20.63 -34.91
CA GLY A 497 2.05 -21.90 -35.60
C GLY A 497 1.63 -22.99 -34.61
N GLU A 498 2.30 -23.02 -33.47
CA GLU A 498 2.03 -23.93 -32.37
C GLU A 498 2.40 -23.24 -31.05
N ILE A 499 1.65 -23.57 -30.00
CA ILE A 499 2.00 -23.24 -28.63
C ILE A 499 2.10 -24.54 -27.85
N THR A 500 3.20 -24.72 -27.12
CA THR A 500 3.37 -25.87 -26.23
C THR A 500 3.52 -25.42 -24.78
N VAL A 501 2.92 -26.19 -23.88
CA VAL A 501 3.07 -26.09 -22.43
C VAL A 501 3.63 -27.40 -21.92
N ASP A 502 4.79 -27.36 -21.26
CA ASP A 502 5.53 -28.53 -20.80
C ASP A 502 5.70 -29.60 -21.90
N ARG A 503 6.04 -29.14 -23.11
CA ARG A 503 6.25 -29.94 -24.34
C ARG A 503 5.01 -30.60 -24.93
N ASN A 504 3.84 -30.34 -24.38
CA ASN A 504 2.58 -30.80 -24.95
C ASN A 504 1.89 -29.63 -25.68
N PRO A 505 1.18 -29.88 -26.80
CA PRO A 505 0.36 -28.85 -27.43
C PRO A 505 -0.61 -28.22 -26.44
N ALA A 506 -0.68 -26.89 -26.41
CA ALA A 506 -1.63 -26.17 -25.59
C ALA A 506 -3.06 -26.53 -26.05
N PRO A 507 -3.97 -26.92 -25.14
CA PRO A 507 -5.28 -27.44 -25.53
C PRO A 507 -6.16 -26.40 -26.19
N LEU A 508 -6.03 -25.13 -25.79
CA LEU A 508 -6.74 -23.98 -26.35
C LEU A 508 -5.90 -22.72 -26.16
N TRP A 509 -5.78 -21.93 -27.22
CA TRP A 509 -5.14 -20.63 -27.18
C TRP A 509 -5.79 -19.69 -28.18
N PHE A 510 -5.66 -18.39 -27.91
CA PHE A 510 -6.18 -17.33 -28.78
C PHE A 510 -5.03 -16.42 -29.22
N TYR A 511 -5.14 -15.91 -30.43
CA TYR A 511 -4.25 -14.86 -30.93
C TYR A 511 -5.06 -13.75 -31.57
N GLU A 512 -4.93 -12.54 -31.03
CA GLU A 512 -5.60 -11.36 -31.55
C GLU A 512 -4.75 -10.12 -31.24
N ASN A 513 -4.58 -9.23 -32.23
CA ASN A 513 -3.85 -7.97 -32.08
C ASN A 513 -2.48 -8.11 -31.40
N SER A 514 -1.69 -9.10 -31.83
CA SER A 514 -0.37 -9.41 -31.29
C SER A 514 -0.36 -9.84 -29.82
N VAL A 515 -1.50 -10.30 -29.30
CA VAL A 515 -1.64 -10.88 -27.96
C VAL A 515 -1.97 -12.36 -28.09
N VAL A 516 -1.19 -13.18 -27.39
CA VAL A 516 -1.47 -14.61 -27.21
C VAL A 516 -2.10 -14.80 -25.83
N GLU A 517 -3.21 -15.53 -25.77
CA GLU A 517 -3.85 -15.92 -24.51
C GLU A 517 -3.90 -17.45 -24.40
N VAL A 518 -3.43 -18.00 -23.28
CA VAL A 518 -3.44 -19.43 -22.97
C VAL A 518 -3.95 -19.61 -21.55
N VAL A 519 -4.81 -20.59 -21.31
CA VAL A 519 -5.21 -21.00 -19.95
C VAL A 519 -4.66 -22.40 -19.68
N THR A 520 -3.89 -22.55 -18.62
CA THR A 520 -3.17 -23.79 -18.31
C THR A 520 -3.03 -23.95 -16.79
N PRO A 521 -2.86 -25.19 -16.26
CA PRO A 521 -2.27 -25.36 -14.94
C PRO A 521 -0.88 -24.69 -14.83
N PRO A 522 -0.36 -24.49 -13.61
CA PRO A 522 1.03 -24.08 -13.42
C PRO A 522 1.99 -24.97 -14.23
N PHE A 523 2.92 -24.35 -14.92
CA PHE A 523 3.79 -24.98 -15.92
C PHE A 523 5.26 -24.71 -15.60
N LYS A 524 6.19 -25.44 -16.24
CA LYS A 524 7.63 -25.18 -16.18
C LYS A 524 8.15 -24.47 -17.42
N GLU A 525 7.63 -24.83 -18.60
CA GLU A 525 7.98 -24.18 -19.85
C GLU A 525 6.77 -23.92 -20.74
N LEU A 526 6.73 -22.72 -21.33
CA LEU A 526 5.82 -22.36 -22.39
C LEU A 526 6.63 -21.91 -23.61
N ARG A 527 6.23 -22.36 -24.80
CA ARG A 527 6.89 -22.03 -26.06
C ARG A 527 5.87 -21.66 -27.13
N ILE A 528 6.22 -20.69 -27.96
CA ILE A 528 5.44 -20.21 -29.11
C ILE A 528 6.32 -20.29 -30.35
N THR A 529 5.97 -21.16 -31.28
CA THR A 529 6.65 -21.25 -32.58
C THR A 529 5.95 -20.35 -33.59
N ARG A 530 6.73 -19.82 -34.53
CA ARG A 530 6.21 -19.03 -35.64
C ARG A 530 5.51 -19.97 -36.63
N ARG A 531 4.35 -19.58 -37.14
CA ARG A 531 3.70 -20.29 -38.25
C ARG A 531 4.62 -20.26 -39.47
N SER A 532 5.06 -21.43 -39.94
CA SER A 532 5.71 -21.56 -41.24
C SER A 532 4.63 -21.38 -42.31
N TYR A 533 4.75 -20.35 -43.15
CA TYR A 533 3.95 -20.27 -44.36
C TYR A 533 4.51 -21.30 -45.36
N ASP A 534 4.07 -22.54 -45.24
CA ASP A 534 4.18 -23.51 -46.32
C ASP A 534 2.88 -23.44 -47.15
N SER A 535 2.99 -23.29 -48.46
CA SER A 535 1.88 -22.97 -49.38
C SER A 535 0.87 -24.11 -49.60
N SER A 536 0.84 -25.08 -48.69
CA SER A 536 -0.06 -26.22 -48.74
C SER A 536 -0.32 -26.76 -47.33
N LEU A 537 -1.43 -26.36 -46.70
CA LEU A 537 -2.38 -27.22 -46.00
C LEU A 537 -3.32 -26.45 -45.06
N SER A 538 -4.49 -27.05 -44.87
CA SER A 538 -5.79 -26.53 -44.47
C SER A 538 -5.88 -25.98 -43.05
N ALA A 539 -6.76 -24.99 -42.91
CA ALA A 539 -7.13 -24.35 -41.65
C ALA A 539 -8.02 -25.26 -40.80
N GLU A 540 -7.45 -25.90 -39.78
CA GLU A 540 -8.21 -26.38 -38.62
C GLU A 540 -7.41 -26.08 -37.35
N THR A 541 -8.09 -25.64 -36.29
CA THR A 541 -7.61 -25.24 -34.94
C THR A 541 -7.26 -23.76 -34.69
N VAL A 542 -7.88 -22.81 -35.39
CA VAL A 542 -7.87 -21.39 -34.96
C VAL A 542 -9.31 -20.93 -34.72
N VAL A 543 -9.68 -20.75 -33.46
CA VAL A 543 -10.98 -20.19 -33.08
C VAL A 543 -10.79 -18.71 -32.76
N ARG A 544 -11.35 -17.83 -33.59
CA ARG A 544 -11.42 -16.39 -33.31
C ARG A 544 -12.44 -16.15 -32.20
N ARG A 545 -12.14 -15.19 -31.31
CA ARG A 545 -13.03 -14.81 -30.21
C ARG A 545 -14.39 -14.33 -30.75
N PRO A 546 -15.53 -14.73 -30.17
CA PRO A 546 -16.80 -14.06 -30.46
C PRO A 546 -16.79 -12.61 -29.94
N PRO A 547 -17.47 -11.68 -30.63
CA PRO A 547 -17.50 -10.28 -30.23
C PRO A 547 -18.08 -10.12 -28.81
N ARG A 548 -17.46 -9.24 -28.01
CA ARG A 548 -17.92 -8.89 -26.65
C ARG A 548 -19.13 -7.97 -26.68
#